data_AF-A0A7C4YZ43-F1
#
_entry.id   AF-A0A7C4YZ43-F1
#
_cell.length_a   1.000
_cell.length_b   1.000
_cell.length_c   1.000
_cell.angle_alpha   90.00
_cell.angle_beta   90.00
_cell.angle_gamma   90.00
#
_symmetry.space_group_name_H-M   'P 1'
#
loop_
_entity.id
_entity.type
_entity.pdbx_description
1 polymer ?
#
loop_
_entity_poly.entity_id
_entity_poly.type
_entity_poly.pdbx_seq_one_letter_code
_entity_poly.pdbx_strand_id
1 'polypeptide(L)'
;MVYLEARKRNSNTYYYAKKSTRKGKKVTTETLAYLGINRTKADMKLKAMNNPSLFTEEERKQVNEVVRKYKKFLENLDPTTKEEIENDFM
;
A
#
# COMPACT_ATOMS: atom_id res chain seq x y z
N MET A 1 15.32 3.32 0.14
CA MET A 1 14.58 4.55 0.51
C MET A 1 13.16 4.42 -0.03
N VAL A 2 12.14 4.73 0.80
CA VAL A 2 10.74 4.78 0.34
C VAL A 2 10.34 6.23 0.14
N TYR A 3 9.72 6.55 -1.00
CA TYR A 3 9.33 7.91 -1.39
C TYR A 3 7.97 7.93 -2.10
N LEU A 4 7.39 9.12 -2.20
CA LEU A 4 6.12 9.36 -2.90
C LEU A 4 6.39 9.59 -4.39
N GLU A 5 5.73 8.84 -5.27
CA GLU A 5 5.70 9.11 -6.71
C GLU A 5 4.30 9.58 -7.12
N ALA A 6 4.23 10.75 -7.75
CA ALA A 6 3.00 11.26 -8.36
C ALA A 6 2.97 10.88 -9.84
N ARG A 7 1.88 10.25 -10.29
CA ARG A 7 1.62 9.93 -11.70
C ARG A 7 0.33 10.60 -12.15
N LYS A 8 0.38 11.33 -13.27
CA LYS A 8 -0.82 11.92 -13.88
C LYS A 8 -1.42 10.95 -14.89
N ARG A 9 -2.72 10.73 -14.80
CA ARG A 9 -3.50 9.96 -15.79
C ARG A 9 -4.90 10.55 -15.88
N ASN A 10 -5.39 10.84 -17.09
CA ASN A 10 -6.72 11.39 -17.35
C ASN A 10 -7.08 12.57 -16.43
N SER A 11 -6.20 13.58 -16.36
CA SER A 11 -6.34 14.78 -15.53
C SER A 11 -6.28 14.57 -14.00
N ASN A 12 -6.26 13.33 -13.52
CA ASN A 12 -6.10 13.00 -12.11
C ASN A 12 -4.63 12.73 -11.76
N THR A 13 -4.22 13.11 -10.55
CA THR A 13 -2.90 12.78 -10.00
C THR A 13 -3.03 11.66 -8.99
N TYR A 14 -2.29 10.58 -9.20
CA TYR A 14 -2.28 9.38 -8.37
C TYR A 14 -0.94 9.29 -7.65
N TYR A 15 -0.99 9.06 -6.35
CA TYR A 15 0.19 8.97 -5.50
C TYR A 15 0.49 7.51 -5.14
N TYR A 16 1.74 7.12 -5.30
CA TYR A 16 2.23 5.77 -5.04
C TYR A 16 3.40 5.80 -4.06
N ALA A 17 3.46 4.84 -3.15
CA ALA A 17 4.66 4.57 -2.36
C ALA A 17 5.62 3.74 -3.22
N LYS A 18 6.84 4.21 -3.42
CA LYS A 18 7.88 3.48 -4.14
C LYS A 18 9.10 3.26 -3.26
N LYS A 19 9.71 2.09 -3.38
CA LYS A 19 10.94 1.73 -2.69
C LYS A 19 12.06 1.65 -3.72
N SER A 20 13.07 2.49 -3.54
CA SER A 20 14.32 2.38 -4.26
C SER A 20 15.35 1.64 -3.41
N THR A 21 15.96 0.62 -4.00
CA THR A 21 17.05 -0.17 -3.41
C THR A 21 18.25 -0.12 -4.36
N ARG A 22 19.46 -0.01 -3.79
CA ARG A 22 20.71 0.00 -4.56
C ARG A 22 21.50 -1.25 -4.25
N LYS A 23 21.88 -2.00 -5.28
CA LYS A 23 22.81 -3.13 -5.21
C LYS A 23 24.01 -2.82 -6.10
N GLY A 24 25.10 -2.37 -5.48
CA GLY A 24 26.30 -1.92 -6.20
C GLY A 24 26.02 -0.74 -7.12
N LYS A 25 26.20 -0.92 -8.44
CA LYS A 25 25.93 0.10 -9.47
C LYS A 25 24.48 0.12 -9.97
N LYS A 26 23.65 -0.87 -9.61
CA LYS A 26 22.26 -0.96 -10.05
C LYS A 26 21.31 -0.38 -9.00
N VAL A 27 20.37 0.45 -9.46
CA VAL A 27 19.26 0.97 -8.65
C VAL A 27 17.97 0.36 -9.17
N THR A 28 17.25 -0.33 -8.30
CA THR A 28 15.96 -0.95 -8.58
C THR A 28 14.87 -0.18 -7.84
N THR A 29 13.74 0.05 -8.51
CA THR A 29 12.62 0.78 -7.94
C THR A 29 11.36 -0.06 -8.05
N GLU A 30 10.73 -0.34 -6.93
CA GLU A 30 9.53 -1.17 -6.83
C GLU A 30 8.36 -0.32 -6.32
N THR A 31 7.16 -0.58 -6.83
CA THR A 31 5.93 0.05 -6.34
C THR A 31 5.43 -0.77 -5.16
N LEU A 32 5.31 -0.15 -3.98
CA LEU A 32 4.83 -0.84 -2.79
C LEU A 32 3.30 -0.80 -2.70
N ALA A 33 2.71 0.37 -2.91
CA ALA A 33 1.29 0.58 -2.71
C ALA A 33 0.77 1.82 -3.43
N TYR A 34 -0.52 1.81 -3.75
CA TYR A 34 -1.28 3.00 -4.13
C TYR A 34 -1.77 3.73 -2.87
N LEU A 35 -1.54 5.04 -2.79
CA LEU A 35 -1.84 5.84 -1.61
C LEU A 35 -3.10 6.72 -1.76
N GLY A 36 -3.52 6.98 -3.00
CA GLY A 36 -4.72 7.76 -3.31
C GLY A 36 -4.47 8.89 -4.31
N ILE A 37 -5.48 9.74 -4.49
CA ILE A 37 -5.41 10.94 -5.34
C ILE A 37 -5.16 12.24 -4.56
N ASN A 38 -5.27 12.20 -3.23
CA ASN A 38 -5.06 13.37 -2.36
C ASN A 38 -3.62 13.36 -1.80
N ARG A 39 -2.87 14.43 -2.07
CA ARG A 39 -1.45 14.54 -1.67
C ARG A 39 -1.25 14.46 -0.16
N THR A 40 -1.98 15.26 0.62
CA THR A 40 -1.84 15.33 2.08
C THR A 40 -2.10 13.97 2.72
N LYS A 41 -3.16 13.28 2.28
CA LYS A 41 -3.48 11.92 2.75
C LYS A 41 -2.40 10.91 2.34
N ALA A 42 -1.86 11.04 1.13
CA ALA A 42 -0.79 10.16 0.65
C ALA A 42 0.52 10.36 1.44
N ASP A 43 0.87 11.61 1.76
CA ASP A 43 2.03 11.94 2.61
C ASP A 43 1.87 11.38 4.03
N MET A 44 0.67 11.49 4.63
CA MET A 44 0.39 10.87 5.94
C MET A 44 0.58 9.35 5.90
N LYS A 45 0.00 8.68 4.90
CA LYS A 45 0.15 7.23 4.73
C LYS A 45 1.61 6.82 4.49
N LEU A 46 2.37 7.58 3.70
CA LEU A 46 3.79 7.32 3.45
C LEU A 46 4.62 7.46 4.73
N LYS A 47 4.38 8.50 5.54
CA LYS A 47 5.02 8.66 6.85
C LYS A 47 4.74 7.49 7.76
N ALA A 48 3.48 7.03 7.77
CA ALA A 48 3.08 5.91 8.59
C ALA A 48 3.66 4.57 8.10
N MET A 49 3.89 4.39 6.79
CA MET A 49 4.64 3.25 6.24
C MET A 49 6.13 3.29 6.62
N ASN A 50 6.75 4.47 6.58
CA ASN A 50 8.16 4.63 6.95
C ASN A 50 8.41 4.55 8.46
N ASN A 51 7.39 4.86 9.27
CA ASN A 51 7.48 4.85 10.71
C ASN A 51 6.15 4.33 11.28
N PRO A 52 5.94 3.00 11.32
CA PRO A 52 4.69 2.42 11.79
C PRO A 52 4.38 2.75 13.26
N SER A 53 5.36 3.22 14.03
CA SER A 53 5.16 3.77 15.38
C SER A 53 4.39 5.10 15.42
N LEU A 54 4.17 5.77 14.28
CA LEU A 54 3.40 7.02 14.19
C LEU A 54 1.88 6.83 14.18
N PHE A 55 1.38 5.60 14.03
CA PHE A 55 -0.04 5.35 14.17
C PHE A 55 -0.42 5.40 15.65
N THR A 56 -1.46 6.16 15.99
CA THR A 56 -2.05 6.08 17.33
C THR A 56 -2.61 4.67 17.58
N GLU A 57 -2.75 4.25 18.84
CA GLU A 57 -3.31 2.94 19.14
C GLU A 57 -4.70 2.73 18.53
N GLU A 58 -5.49 3.81 18.43
CA GLU A 58 -6.81 3.83 17.82
C GLU A 58 -6.74 3.52 16.31
N GLU A 59 -5.82 4.17 15.58
CA GLU A 59 -5.63 3.93 14.15
C GLU A 59 -5.12 2.51 13.88
N ARG A 60 -4.20 2.00 14.71
CA ARG A 60 -3.74 0.61 14.63
C ARG A 60 -4.88 -0.37 14.85
N LYS A 61 -5.77 -0.08 15.80
CA LYS A 61 -6.94 -0.92 16.09
C LYS A 61 -7.91 -0.96 14.92
N GLN A 62 -8.16 0.19 14.28
CA GLN A 62 -9.00 0.26 13.08
C GLN A 62 -8.39 -0.54 11.91
N VAL A 63 -7.09 -0.36 11.64
CA VAL A 63 -6.39 -1.12 10.59
C VAL A 63 -6.44 -2.62 10.87
N ASN A 64 -6.17 -3.04 12.10
CA ASN A 64 -6.22 -4.45 12.50
C ASN A 64 -7.63 -5.03 12.36
N GLU A 65 -8.67 -4.25 12.67
CA GLU A 65 -10.05 -4.70 12.50
C GLU A 65 -10.40 -4.91 11.03
N VAL A 66 -10.00 -3.99 10.15
CA VAL A 66 -10.18 -4.13 8.70
C VAL A 66 -9.44 -5.35 8.16
N VAL A 67 -8.18 -5.54 8.53
CA VAL A 67 -7.38 -6.72 8.15
C VAL A 67 -8.04 -7.99 8.65
N ARG A 68 -8.57 -8.01 9.88
CA ARG A 68 -9.26 -9.18 10.43
C ARG A 68 -10.54 -9.51 9.67
N LYS A 69 -11.35 -8.51 9.32
CA LYS A 69 -12.57 -8.69 8.52
C LYS A 69 -12.22 -9.23 7.12
N TYR A 70 -11.18 -8.67 6.49
CA TYR A 70 -10.73 -9.11 5.18
C TYR A 70 -10.20 -10.55 5.20
N LYS A 71 -9.41 -10.93 6.21
CA LYS A 71 -8.96 -12.33 6.38
C LYS A 71 -10.12 -13.31 6.51
N LYS A 72 -11.12 -12.99 7.35
CA LYS A 72 -12.33 -13.82 7.48
C LYS A 72 -13.11 -13.93 6.17
N PHE A 73 -13.18 -12.85 5.40
CA PHE A 73 -13.80 -12.87 4.08
C PHE A 73 -13.06 -13.81 3.12
N LEU A 74 -11.72 -13.75 3.08
CA LEU A 74 -10.89 -14.66 2.28
C LEU A 74 -10.96 -16.12 2.74
N GLU A 75 -11.10 -16.38 4.04
CA GLU A 75 -11.28 -17.74 4.59
C GLU A 75 -12.63 -18.34 4.21
N ASN A 76 -13.64 -17.50 3.95
CA ASN A 76 -14.98 -17.92 3.55
C ASN A 76 -15.18 -17.92 2.02
N LEU A 77 -14.15 -17.56 1.25
CA LEU A 77 -14.21 -17.56 -0.21
C LEU A 77 -13.84 -18.95 -0.76
N ASP A 78 -14.53 -19.35 -1.82
CA ASP A 78 -14.20 -20.55 -2.57
C ASP A 78 -12.76 -20.47 -3.10
N PRO A 79 -12.03 -21.59 -3.12
CA PRO A 79 -10.60 -21.61 -3.46
C PRO A 79 -10.31 -21.05 -4.86
N THR A 80 -11.23 -21.20 -5.80
CA THR A 80 -11.13 -20.67 -7.17
C THR A 80 -11.15 -19.14 -7.18
N THR A 81 -12.07 -18.52 -6.43
CA THR A 81 -12.18 -17.05 -6.32
C THR A 81 -10.99 -16.47 -5.55
N LYS A 82 -10.41 -17.24 -4.63
CA LYS A 82 -9.21 -16.84 -3.87
C LYS A 82 -7.97 -16.80 -4.76
N GLU A 83 -7.78 -17.78 -5.65
CA GLU A 83 -6.68 -17.79 -6.64
C GLU A 83 -6.79 -16.65 -7.65
N GLU A 84 -8.00 -16.32 -8.12
CA GLU A 84 -8.21 -15.17 -9.02
C GLU A 84 -7.79 -13.85 -8.37
N ILE A 85 -8.17 -13.64 -7.11
CA ILE A 85 -7.77 -12.44 -6.36
C ILE A 85 -6.25 -12.43 -6.11
N GLU A 86 -5.63 -13.55 -5.76
CA GLU A 86 -4.18 -13.60 -5.51
C GLU A 86 -3.35 -13.31 -6.78
N ASN A 87 -3.82 -13.74 -7.95
CA ASN A 87 -3.16 -13.50 -9.24
C ASN A 87 -3.26 -12.04 -9.73
N ASP A 88 -4.33 -11.32 -9.40
CA ASP A 88 -4.50 -9.89 -9.77
C ASP A 88 -3.54 -8.95 -9.02
N PHE A 89 -2.89 -9.43 -7.96
CA PHE A 89 -1.94 -8.65 -7.14
C PHE A 89 -0.46 -9.00 -7.37
N MET A 90 -0.13 -10.01 -8.17
CA MET A 90 1.24 -10.41 -8.57
C MET A 90 1.69 -9.71 -9.84
#